data_AF-A0A944Z8M5-F1
#
_entry.id   AF-A0A944Z8M5-F1
#
_cell.length_a   1.000
_cell.length_b   1.000
_cell.length_c   1.000
_cell.angle_alpha   90.00
_cell.angle_beta   90.00
_cell.angle_gamma   90.00
#
_symmetry.space_group_name_H-M   'P 1'
#
loop_
_entity.id
_entity.type
_entity.pdbx_description
1 polymer ?
#
loop_
_entity_poly.entity_id
_entity_poly.type
_entity_poly.pdbx_seq_one_letter_code
_entity_poly.pdbx_strand_id
1 'polypeptide(L)'
;MAAACASSGGSTPTLVIGGIPDQDVSLLEKRFDGVADLLAAELGIDVEYRPSVTYAALVAGFRHGDVGLAWFGGLTGVQARIADPGSEAIAQRPKDQEFRSVFIVRSGIQAETIEDLTGLSFT
;
A
#
# COMPACT_ATOMS: atom_id res chain seq x y z
N MET A 1 3.27 5.53 4.60
CA MET A 1 2.60 5.43 5.92
C MET A 1 2.10 6.81 6.31
N ALA A 2 1.01 6.97 7.03
CA ALA A 2 0.41 8.23 7.50
C ALA A 2 -0.23 7.94 8.86
N ALA A 3 -0.43 8.91 9.75
CA ALA A 3 -1.16 8.67 11.01
C ALA A 3 -2.12 9.83 11.32
N ALA A 4 -3.29 9.51 11.90
CA ALA A 4 -4.27 10.46 12.43
C ALA A 4 -4.57 10.14 13.90
N CYS A 5 -4.79 11.17 14.73
CA CYS A 5 -5.03 11.02 16.18
C CYS A 5 -6.46 11.39 16.56
N ALA A 6 -7.14 10.54 17.32
CA ALA A 6 -8.31 10.88 18.12
C ALA A 6 -8.28 10.10 19.46
N SER A 7 -8.54 10.79 20.57
CA SER A 7 -8.53 10.22 21.92
C SER A 7 -9.93 10.13 22.52
N SER A 8 -10.35 8.93 22.93
CA SER A 8 -11.39 8.72 23.94
C SER A 8 -11.22 7.35 24.59
N GLY A 9 -11.33 7.27 25.92
CA GLY A 9 -11.04 6.08 26.71
C GLY A 9 -12.15 5.02 26.64
N GLY A 10 -11.73 3.75 26.56
CA GLY A 10 -12.58 2.56 26.58
C GLY A 10 -12.24 1.64 25.41
N SER A 11 -11.47 0.58 25.68
CA SER A 11 -10.69 -0.21 24.71
C SER A 11 -9.57 0.61 24.05
N THR A 12 -8.33 0.12 24.11
CA THR A 12 -7.27 0.67 23.27
C THR A 12 -7.70 0.42 21.83
N PRO A 13 -7.93 1.46 21.01
CA PRO A 13 -8.38 1.25 19.64
C PRO A 13 -7.33 0.44 18.89
N THR A 14 -7.75 -0.68 18.29
CA THR A 14 -6.88 -1.51 17.45
C THR A 14 -6.43 -0.68 16.24
N LEU A 15 -5.12 -0.59 16.02
CA LEU A 15 -4.57 0.01 14.83
C LEU A 15 -4.73 -0.96 13.66
N VAL A 16 -5.64 -0.66 12.74
CA VAL A 16 -5.82 -1.44 11.52
C VAL A 16 -4.80 -1.00 10.47
N ILE A 17 -3.99 -1.96 10.01
CA ILE A 17 -3.01 -1.76 8.94
C ILE A 17 -3.50 -2.40 7.64
N GLY A 18 -3.24 -1.75 6.51
CA GLY A 18 -3.65 -2.21 5.18
C GLY A 18 -2.51 -2.16 4.16
N GLY A 19 -2.68 -2.87 3.05
CA GLY A 19 -1.71 -2.87 1.95
C GLY A 19 -2.38 -3.13 0.61
N ILE A 20 -1.84 -2.53 -0.46
CA ILE A 20 -2.33 -2.77 -1.82
C ILE A 20 -2.19 -4.25 -2.19
N PRO A 21 -3.15 -4.85 -2.92
CA PRO A 21 -3.08 -6.24 -3.36
C PRO A 21 -2.19 -6.35 -4.61
N ASP A 22 -0.89 -6.12 -4.45
CA ASP A 22 0.09 -6.09 -5.54
C ASP A 22 0.83 -7.42 -5.75
N GLN A 23 0.64 -8.38 -4.84
CA GLN A 23 1.29 -9.69 -4.81
C GLN A 23 0.29 -10.78 -4.39
N ASP A 24 0.78 -12.03 -4.33
CA ASP A 24 0.03 -13.14 -3.77
C ASP A 24 -0.44 -12.86 -2.34
N VAL A 25 -1.72 -13.15 -2.06
CA VAL A 25 -2.37 -12.83 -0.79
C VAL A 25 -1.66 -13.50 0.40
N SER A 26 -1.24 -14.76 0.27
CA SER A 26 -0.59 -15.48 1.36
C SER A 26 0.77 -14.88 1.74
N LEU A 27 1.48 -14.32 0.77
CA LEU A 27 2.74 -13.62 1.00
C LEU A 27 2.50 -12.26 1.67
N LEU A 28 1.45 -11.56 1.27
CA LEU A 28 1.06 -10.28 1.87
C LEU A 28 0.62 -10.46 3.33
N GLU A 29 -0.23 -11.45 3.62
CA GLU A 29 -0.66 -11.80 4.98
C GLU A 29 0.55 -12.09 5.85
N LYS A 30 1.40 -13.05 5.48
CA LYS A 30 2.60 -13.39 6.24
C LYS A 30 3.51 -12.18 6.53
N ARG A 31 3.66 -11.29 5.55
CA ARG A 31 4.51 -10.09 5.69
C ARG A 31 3.87 -9.07 6.62
N PHE A 32 2.59 -8.77 6.45
CA PHE A 32 1.91 -7.73 7.21
C PHE A 32 1.53 -8.19 8.61
N ASP A 33 1.28 -9.48 8.83
CA ASP A 33 1.14 -10.05 10.18
C ASP A 33 2.42 -9.84 10.99
N GLY A 34 3.60 -10.12 10.39
CA GLY A 34 4.88 -9.85 11.06
C GLY A 34 5.13 -8.35 11.33
N VAL A 35 4.58 -7.45 10.51
CA VAL A 35 4.62 -6.01 10.76
C VAL A 35 3.65 -5.62 11.88
N ALA A 36 2.45 -6.21 11.90
CA ALA A 36 1.46 -5.98 12.93
C ALA A 36 2.00 -6.41 14.31
N ASP A 37 2.59 -7.60 14.40
CA ASP A 37 3.23 -8.12 15.62
C ASP A 37 4.31 -7.18 16.14
N LEU A 38 5.20 -6.70 15.25
CA LEU A 38 6.26 -5.76 15.61
C LEU A 38 5.68 -4.44 16.12
N LEU A 39 4.72 -3.85 15.41
CA LEU A 39 4.09 -2.60 15.82
C LEU A 39 3.32 -2.75 17.14
N ALA A 40 2.64 -3.88 17.35
CA ALA A 40 1.93 -4.16 18.59
C ALA A 40 2.91 -4.22 19.77
N ALA A 41 4.05 -4.89 19.60
CA ALA A 41 5.08 -4.97 20.63
C ALA A 41 5.70 -3.61 20.97
N GLU A 42 5.99 -2.78 19.96
CA GLU A 42 6.63 -1.47 20.14
C GLU A 42 5.67 -0.38 20.66
N LEU A 43 4.40 -0.42 20.25
CA LEU A 43 3.40 0.60 20.60
C LEU A 43 2.61 0.24 21.86
N GLY A 44 2.58 -1.03 22.26
CA GLY A 44 1.78 -1.50 23.40
C GLY A 44 0.27 -1.44 23.16
N ILE A 45 -0.15 -1.50 21.89
CA ILE A 45 -1.56 -1.50 21.46
C ILE A 45 -1.83 -2.67 20.53
N ASP A 46 -3.10 -3.07 20.37
CA ASP A 46 -3.46 -4.09 19.38
C ASP A 46 -3.28 -3.54 17.96
N VAL A 47 -2.71 -4.37 17.08
CA VAL A 47 -2.49 -4.04 15.67
C VAL A 47 -2.97 -5.22 14.82
N GLU A 48 -3.79 -4.96 13.81
CA GLU A 48 -4.39 -5.97 12.94
C GLU A 48 -4.13 -5.65 11.47
N TYR A 49 -3.69 -6.63 10.68
CA TYR A 49 -3.66 -6.51 9.23
C TYR A 49 -5.03 -6.84 8.62
N ARG A 50 -5.56 -5.92 7.81
CA ARG A 50 -6.77 -6.13 7.02
C ARG A 50 -6.43 -6.15 5.52
N PRO A 51 -6.57 -7.30 4.84
CA PRO A 51 -6.33 -7.38 3.41
C PRO A 51 -7.37 -6.54 2.64
N SER A 52 -6.90 -5.88 1.58
CA SER A 52 -7.75 -5.08 0.69
C SER A 52 -8.02 -5.81 -0.61
N VAL A 53 -9.27 -5.77 -1.07
CA VAL A 53 -9.70 -6.43 -2.32
C VAL A 53 -9.25 -5.68 -3.58
N THR A 54 -9.12 -4.35 -3.50
CA THR A 54 -8.66 -3.52 -4.63
C THR A 54 -7.88 -2.31 -4.13
N TYR A 55 -7.13 -1.68 -5.04
CA TYR A 55 -6.43 -0.41 -4.77
C TYR A 55 -7.40 0.69 -4.34
N ALA A 56 -8.55 0.81 -5.00
CA ALA A 56 -9.56 1.81 -4.68
C ALA A 56 -10.22 1.56 -3.31
N ALA A 57 -10.43 0.29 -2.95
CA ALA A 57 -10.98 -0.09 -1.64
C ALA A 57 -10.04 0.33 -0.50
N LEU A 58 -8.73 0.18 -0.66
CA LEU A 58 -7.77 0.61 0.36
C LEU A 58 -7.79 2.13 0.55
N VAL A 59 -7.85 2.92 -0.54
CA VAL A 59 -7.95 4.39 -0.46
C VAL A 59 -9.25 4.81 0.22
N ALA A 60 -10.37 4.15 -0.10
CA ALA A 60 -11.66 4.44 0.53
C ALA A 60 -11.68 4.08 2.02
N GLY A 61 -11.18 2.91 2.40
CA GLY A 61 -11.08 2.49 3.80
C GLY A 61 -10.15 3.39 4.61
N PHE A 62 -9.04 3.82 4.02
CA PHE A 62 -8.15 4.81 4.63
C PHE A 62 -8.88 6.15 4.88
N ARG A 63 -9.61 6.66 3.87
CA ARG A 63 -10.40 7.89 3.98
C ARG A 63 -11.49 7.81 5.06
N HIS A 64 -12.14 6.66 5.21
CA HIS A 64 -13.20 6.47 6.20
C HIS A 64 -12.68 6.24 7.62
N GLY A 65 -11.36 6.07 7.79
CA GLY A 65 -10.76 5.73 9.08
C GLY A 65 -10.81 4.25 9.43
N ASP A 66 -11.26 3.39 8.50
CA ASP A 66 -11.27 1.93 8.68
C ASP A 66 -9.85 1.33 8.67
N VAL A 67 -8.89 2.06 8.08
CA VAL A 67 -7.47 1.71 8.03
C VAL A 67 -6.66 2.93 8.50
N GLY A 68 -5.97 2.79 9.63
CA GLY A 68 -5.17 3.87 10.22
C GLY A 68 -3.76 3.97 9.63
N LEU A 69 -3.25 2.88 9.06
CA LEU A 69 -1.91 2.83 8.46
C LEU A 69 -1.92 1.99 7.19
N ALA A 70 -1.45 2.53 6.07
CA ALA A 70 -1.47 1.80 4.81
C ALA A 70 -0.13 1.81 4.06
N TRP A 71 0.19 0.66 3.46
CA TRP A 71 1.23 0.52 2.44
C TRP A 71 0.65 0.82 1.05
N PHE A 72 0.94 2.02 0.55
CA PHE A 72 0.49 2.49 -0.76
C PHE A 72 1.63 2.48 -1.78
N GLY A 73 1.27 2.31 -3.06
CA GLY A 73 2.12 2.71 -4.19
C GLY A 73 2.12 4.23 -4.39
N GLY A 74 2.97 4.73 -5.29
CA GLY A 74 3.15 6.17 -5.51
C GLY A 74 1.86 6.93 -5.81
N LEU A 75 1.08 6.48 -6.79
CA LEU A 75 -0.19 7.12 -7.17
C LEU A 75 -1.25 7.02 -6.07
N THR A 76 -1.48 5.82 -5.53
CA THR A 76 -2.48 5.60 -4.48
C THR A 76 -2.16 6.35 -3.19
N GLY A 77 -0.88 6.53 -2.88
CA GLY A 77 -0.46 7.32 -1.72
C GLY A 77 -0.77 8.80 -1.88
N VAL A 78 -0.60 9.35 -3.10
CA VAL A 78 -1.03 10.72 -3.41
C VAL A 78 -2.55 10.85 -3.31
N GLN A 79 -3.30 9.90 -3.89
CA GLN A 79 -4.77 9.89 -3.83
C GLN A 79 -5.28 9.83 -2.39
N ALA A 80 -4.69 8.98 -1.54
CA ALA A 80 -5.04 8.87 -0.13
C ALA A 80 -4.83 10.19 0.62
N ARG A 81 -3.68 10.87 0.41
CA ARG A 81 -3.39 12.16 1.05
C ARG A 81 -4.23 13.32 0.54
N ILE A 82 -4.68 13.28 -0.71
CA ILE A 82 -5.67 14.23 -1.23
C ILE A 82 -7.05 13.98 -0.58
N ALA A 83 -7.40 12.71 -0.38
CA ALA A 83 -8.68 12.31 0.20
C ALA A 83 -8.77 12.56 1.72
N ASP A 84 -7.63 12.52 2.42
CA ASP A 84 -7.50 12.84 3.84
C ASP A 84 -6.32 13.82 4.06
N PRO A 85 -6.58 15.14 4.09
CA PRO A 85 -5.55 16.16 4.25
C PRO A 85 -4.74 16.09 5.56
N GLY A 86 -5.24 15.38 6.58
CA GLY A 86 -4.52 15.16 7.84
C GLY A 86 -3.49 14.04 7.79
N SER A 87 -3.46 13.27 6.69
CA SER A 87 -2.60 12.11 6.55
C SER A 87 -1.18 12.46 6.08
N GLU A 88 -0.19 11.75 6.63
CA GLU A 88 1.23 12.03 6.43
C GLU A 88 1.96 10.97 5.57
N ALA A 89 3.24 11.19 5.27
CA ALA A 89 4.11 10.18 4.65
C ALA A 89 5.26 9.83 5.62
N ILE A 90 5.15 8.73 6.37
CA ILE A 90 6.05 8.34 7.47
C ILE A 90 7.31 7.59 6.96
N ALA A 91 7.18 6.68 5.99
CA ALA A 91 8.29 5.82 5.59
C ALA A 91 8.18 5.30 4.14
N GLN A 92 9.34 5.00 3.56
CA GLN A 92 9.54 4.32 2.28
C GLN A 92 10.87 3.54 2.31
N ARG A 93 11.07 2.59 1.39
CA ARG A 93 12.38 1.94 1.21
C ARG A 93 13.27 2.84 0.35
N PRO A 94 14.60 2.78 0.48
CA PRO A 94 15.51 3.51 -0.40
C PRO A 94 15.24 3.27 -1.90
N LYS A 95 14.93 2.02 -2.27
CA LYS A 95 14.60 1.65 -3.66
C LYS A 95 13.31 2.31 -4.20
N ASP A 96 12.38 2.70 -3.32
CA ASP A 96 11.14 3.35 -3.74
C ASP A 96 11.40 4.79 -4.26
N GLN A 97 12.49 5.43 -3.81
CA GLN A 97 12.91 6.76 -4.31
C GLN A 97 13.43 6.72 -5.74
N GLU A 98 14.02 5.59 -6.13
CA GLU A 98 14.66 5.39 -7.42
C GLU A 98 13.89 4.38 -8.29
N PHE A 99 12.60 4.21 -8.04
CA PHE A 99 11.79 3.20 -8.71
C PHE A 99 11.79 3.39 -10.24
N ARG A 100 11.80 2.26 -10.97
CA ARG A 100 11.75 2.20 -12.43
C ARG A 100 10.77 1.14 -12.87
N SER A 101 9.95 1.49 -13.86
CA SER A 101 9.13 0.55 -14.62
C SER A 101 9.90 0.07 -15.84
N VAL A 102 9.66 -1.17 -16.26
CA VAL A 102 10.27 -1.76 -17.46
C VAL A 102 9.19 -2.35 -18.36
N PHE A 103 9.41 -2.30 -19.67
CA PHE A 103 8.66 -3.07 -20.65
C PHE A 103 9.45 -4.34 -20.96
N ILE A 104 8.79 -5.49 -20.91
CA ILE A 104 9.40 -6.79 -21.18
C ILE A 104 8.77 -7.35 -22.45
N VAL A 105 9.60 -7.70 -23.42
CA VAL A 105 9.19 -8.19 -24.73
C VAL A 105 9.61 -9.66 -24.86
N ARG A 106 8.73 -10.49 -25.43
CA ARG A 106 9.05 -11.91 -25.69
C ARG A 106 10.19 -12.01 -26.71
N SER A 107 11.09 -12.98 -26.53
CA SER A 107 12.32 -13.17 -27.31
C SER A 107 12.18 -13.32 -28.84
N GLY A 108 10.97 -13.34 -29.39
CA GLY A 108 10.71 -13.40 -30.84
C GLY A 108 10.01 -12.16 -31.41
N ILE A 109 9.70 -11.16 -30.59
CA ILE A 109 9.11 -9.89 -31.02
C ILE A 109 10.24 -8.88 -31.17
N GLN A 110 10.37 -8.30 -32.36
CA GLN A 110 11.33 -7.22 -32.62
C GLN A 110 10.72 -5.89 -32.17
N ALA A 111 10.99 -5.51 -30.93
CA ALA A 111 10.65 -4.20 -30.39
C ALA A 111 11.77 -3.74 -29.46
N GLU A 112 12.44 -2.65 -29.80
CA GLU A 112 13.54 -2.07 -29.03
C GLU A 112 13.16 -0.70 -28.45
N THR A 113 12.15 -0.06 -29.02
CA THR A 113 11.63 1.25 -28.62
C THR A 113 10.17 1.15 -28.15
N ILE A 114 9.66 2.21 -27.52
CA ILE A 114 8.25 2.27 -27.12
C ILE A 114 7.36 2.36 -28.36
N GLU A 115 7.83 3.05 -29.39
CA GLU A 115 7.14 3.22 -30.66
C GLU A 115 6.89 1.87 -31.35
N ASP A 116 7.84 0.94 -31.26
CA ASP A 116 7.71 -0.43 -31.79
C ASP A 116 6.58 -1.23 -31.13
N LEU A 117 6.10 -0.81 -29.96
CA LEU A 117 4.98 -1.46 -29.27
C LEU A 117 3.62 -1.09 -29.89
N THR A 118 3.57 -0.12 -30.80
CA THR A 118 2.33 0.32 -31.44
C THR A 118 1.71 -0.82 -32.25
N GLY A 119 0.45 -1.15 -31.94
CA GLY A 119 -0.29 -2.23 -32.61
C GLY A 119 0.02 -3.63 -32.10
N LEU A 120 0.92 -3.78 -31.12
CA LEU A 120 1.14 -5.05 -30.42
C LEU A 120 0.11 -5.26 -29.30
N SER A 121 -0.07 -6.51 -28.88
CA SER A 121 -0.94 -6.86 -27.75
C SER A 121 -0.18 -6.86 -26.42
N PHE A 122 -0.85 -6.41 -25.36
CA PHE A 122 -0.35 -6.37 -23.98
C PHE A 122 -1.06 -7.37 -23.05
N THR A 123 -1.72 -8.37 -23.63
CA THR A 123 -2.48 -9.43 -22.95
C THR A 123 -1.62 -10.63 -22.62
#